data_AF-A0A9X1DFX6-F1
#
_entry.id   AF-A0A9X1DFX6-F1
#
_cell.length_a   1.000
_cell.length_b   1.000
_cell.length_c   1.000
_cell.angle_alpha   90.00
_cell.angle_beta   90.00
_cell.angle_gamma   90.00
#
_symmetry.space_group_name_H-M   'P 1'
#
loop_
_entity.id
_entity.type
_entity.pdbx_description
1 polymer ?
#
loop_
_entity_poly.entity_id
_entity_poly.type
_entity_poly.pdbx_seq_one_letter_code
_entity_poly.pdbx_strand_id
1 'polypeptide(L)'
;MLIRSIALVTAALAAFAATAGAHAEGADYYRGGWRTDAGEPHVYQFVIRGNRVSGVYCTQCADGTTLAPIVGTFDEATGLAFTIRHLRLDGSLMSEDLATARLVKGRLIVTGSRGGPGGAAFEHPTIKDPRGPVPSTGPIAVLPPGTTAPPLLKPASGIGRAPPYVPPAPWRSLTAADVVGVWLGFGVGMDKQYFIIRRDGGGLFGVACGRCDNPYTFGALENFRIDGDTLSFDIVHQDWGDGTILPFDRHVTAHIAMNEMRMDARRPDQTGPGIVASLVGPIAIEATAGNVVAEPAK
;
A
#
# COMPACT_ATOMS: atom_id res chain seq x y z
N MET A 1 2.76 -12.25 -71.95
CA MET A 1 3.46 -11.55 -70.84
C MET A 1 2.52 -10.51 -70.27
N LEU A 2 1.79 -10.78 -69.16
CA LEU A 2 1.27 -9.76 -68.22
C LEU A 2 0.38 -10.30 -67.07
N ILE A 3 0.31 -11.62 -66.81
CA ILE A 3 -0.62 -12.16 -65.79
C ILE A 3 0.10 -13.19 -64.92
N ARG A 4 1.14 -12.78 -64.18
CA ARG A 4 1.77 -13.63 -63.15
C ARG A 4 2.31 -12.88 -61.93
N SER A 5 2.11 -11.57 -61.82
CA SER A 5 2.80 -10.75 -60.80
C SER A 5 1.91 -10.15 -59.70
N ILE A 6 0.60 -10.46 -59.66
CA ILE A 6 -0.33 -9.87 -58.66
C ILE A 6 -0.61 -10.83 -57.49
N ALA A 7 -0.39 -12.14 -57.63
CA ALA A 7 -0.73 -13.13 -56.59
C ALA A 7 0.27 -13.20 -55.43
N LEU A 8 1.46 -12.59 -55.53
CA LEU A 8 2.48 -12.64 -54.47
C LEU A 8 2.46 -11.45 -53.51
N VAL A 9 1.74 -10.37 -53.81
CA VAL A 9 1.70 -9.18 -52.94
C VAL A 9 0.60 -9.28 -51.88
N THR A 10 -0.46 -10.06 -52.11
CA THR A 10 -1.57 -10.24 -51.16
C THR A 10 -1.25 -11.22 -50.02
N ALA A 11 -0.27 -12.12 -50.18
CA ALA A 11 0.14 -13.05 -49.12
C ALA A 11 1.10 -12.41 -48.09
N ALA A 12 1.79 -11.32 -48.43
CA ALA A 12 2.74 -10.65 -47.53
C ALA A 12 2.06 -9.64 -46.57
N LEU A 13 0.89 -9.11 -46.92
CA LEU A 13 0.11 -8.19 -46.07
C LEU A 13 -0.74 -8.91 -45.01
N ALA A 14 -1.01 -10.21 -45.16
CA ALA A 14 -1.71 -11.00 -44.14
C ALA A 14 -0.80 -11.44 -42.97
N ALA A 15 0.53 -11.42 -43.16
CA ALA A 15 1.49 -11.86 -42.13
C ALA A 15 1.85 -10.76 -41.10
N PHE A 16 1.50 -9.49 -41.34
CA PHE A 16 1.71 -8.39 -40.37
C PHE A 16 0.48 -8.07 -39.51
N ALA A 17 -0.66 -8.73 -39.75
CA ALA A 17 -1.90 -8.49 -39.01
C ALA A 17 -2.07 -9.39 -37.77
N ALA A 18 -1.16 -10.32 -37.52
CA ALA A 18 -1.28 -11.30 -36.44
C ALA A 18 -0.03 -11.29 -35.55
N THR A 19 0.03 -10.31 -34.64
CA THR A 19 0.42 -10.44 -33.22
C THR A 19 0.62 -9.04 -32.65
N ALA A 20 -0.46 -8.27 -32.50
CA ALA A 20 -0.52 -7.44 -31.29
C ALA A 20 -0.69 -8.46 -30.15
N GLY A 21 0.41 -9.06 -29.71
CA GLY A 21 0.40 -9.84 -28.49
C GLY A 21 -0.16 -8.90 -27.44
N ALA A 22 -1.31 -9.25 -26.87
CA ALA A 22 -1.73 -8.68 -25.61
C ALA A 22 -0.55 -8.96 -24.68
N HIS A 23 0.30 -7.96 -24.46
CA HIS A 23 1.39 -8.07 -23.52
C HIS A 23 0.73 -8.41 -22.20
N ALA A 24 1.01 -9.61 -21.70
CA ALA A 24 0.55 -10.06 -20.40
C ALA A 24 0.91 -8.95 -19.40
N GLU A 25 -0.09 -8.38 -18.75
CA GLU A 25 0.13 -7.26 -17.86
C GLU A 25 0.79 -7.81 -16.60
N GLY A 26 2.08 -7.52 -16.41
CA GLY A 26 2.81 -7.96 -15.23
C GLY A 26 2.29 -7.34 -13.92
N ALA A 27 2.65 -7.97 -12.80
CA ALA A 27 2.24 -7.54 -11.44
C ALA A 27 2.55 -6.06 -11.14
N ASP A 28 3.56 -5.48 -11.78
CA ASP A 28 3.95 -4.08 -11.61
C ASP A 28 2.86 -3.10 -12.03
N TYR A 29 1.98 -3.48 -12.94
CA TYR A 29 0.84 -2.64 -13.32
C TYR A 29 -0.31 -2.68 -12.30
N TYR A 30 -0.33 -3.66 -11.39
CA TYR A 30 -1.43 -3.86 -10.43
C TYR A 30 -1.05 -3.47 -9.01
N ARG A 31 0.24 -3.62 -8.64
CA ARG A 31 0.71 -3.40 -7.28
C ARG A 31 0.54 -1.95 -6.82
N GLY A 32 0.58 -1.77 -5.51
CA GLY A 32 0.54 -0.47 -4.87
C GLY A 32 -0.87 0.11 -4.72
N GLY A 33 -0.90 1.42 -4.57
CA GLY A 33 -2.07 2.20 -4.21
C GLY A 33 -3.00 2.51 -5.37
N TRP A 34 -4.30 2.32 -5.19
CA TRP A 34 -5.36 2.69 -6.12
C TRP A 34 -6.50 3.34 -5.36
N ARG A 35 -7.11 4.37 -5.93
CA ARG A 35 -8.29 5.01 -5.31
C ARG A 35 -9.40 5.26 -6.31
N THR A 36 -10.64 5.34 -5.86
CA THR A 36 -11.72 5.85 -6.71
C THR A 36 -11.45 7.30 -7.12
N ASP A 37 -11.82 7.60 -8.36
CA ASP A 37 -11.69 8.93 -8.95
C ASP A 37 -12.88 9.83 -8.59
N ALA A 38 -14.05 9.22 -8.39
CA ALA A 38 -15.31 9.88 -8.04
C ALA A 38 -16.22 8.94 -7.23
N GLY A 39 -17.27 9.50 -6.65
CA GLY A 39 -18.25 8.75 -5.87
C GLY A 39 -17.80 8.47 -4.44
N GLU A 40 -18.21 7.32 -3.90
CA GLU A 40 -17.76 6.87 -2.58
C GLU A 40 -16.24 6.61 -2.61
N PRO A 41 -15.49 7.10 -1.61
CA PRO A 41 -14.06 6.89 -1.56
C PRO A 41 -13.76 5.44 -1.23
N HIS A 42 -12.94 4.82 -2.06
CA HIS A 42 -12.36 3.50 -1.82
C HIS A 42 -10.88 3.57 -2.17
N VAL A 43 -10.05 2.98 -1.31
CA VAL A 43 -8.63 2.88 -1.53
C VAL A 43 -8.20 1.42 -1.37
N TYR A 44 -7.37 0.97 -2.30
CA TYR A 44 -6.79 -0.36 -2.33
C TYR A 44 -5.28 -0.23 -2.35
N GLN A 45 -4.59 -0.85 -1.41
CA GLN A 45 -3.15 -1.00 -1.40
C GLN A 45 -2.84 -2.47 -1.65
N PHE A 46 -2.44 -2.84 -2.87
CA PHE A 46 -2.12 -4.23 -3.23
C PHE A 46 -0.63 -4.53 -3.06
N VAL A 47 -0.34 -5.60 -2.34
CA VAL A 47 0.97 -6.23 -2.24
C VAL A 47 0.95 -7.49 -3.08
N ILE A 48 1.83 -7.58 -4.09
CA ILE A 48 1.87 -8.73 -5.01
C ILE A 48 3.25 -9.40 -4.95
N ARG A 49 3.27 -10.67 -4.55
CA ARG A 49 4.47 -11.52 -4.48
C ARG A 49 4.22 -12.82 -5.24
N GLY A 50 4.77 -12.94 -6.44
CA GLY A 50 4.44 -14.03 -7.35
C GLY A 50 2.94 -14.01 -7.68
N ASN A 51 2.25 -15.13 -7.44
CA ASN A 51 0.80 -15.23 -7.65
C ASN A 51 -0.02 -14.84 -6.41
N ARG A 52 0.60 -14.46 -5.28
CA ARG A 52 -0.10 -14.11 -4.05
C ARG A 52 -0.37 -12.62 -3.99
N VAL A 53 -1.59 -12.27 -3.59
CA VAL A 53 -2.03 -10.90 -3.31
C VAL A 53 -2.36 -10.77 -1.83
N SER A 54 -1.83 -9.75 -1.20
CA SER A 54 -2.22 -9.25 0.12
C SER A 54 -2.40 -7.75 0.07
N GLY A 55 -2.71 -7.12 1.21
CA GLY A 55 -2.75 -5.67 1.29
C GLY A 55 -3.85 -5.14 2.20
N VAL A 56 -4.25 -3.90 1.94
CA VAL A 56 -5.20 -3.17 2.77
C VAL A 56 -6.22 -2.47 1.89
N TYR A 57 -7.48 -2.53 2.30
CA TYR A 57 -8.58 -1.76 1.77
C TYR A 57 -9.09 -0.78 2.84
N CYS A 58 -9.56 0.39 2.43
CA CYS A 58 -10.31 1.31 3.29
C CYS A 58 -11.29 2.13 2.45
N THR A 59 -12.35 2.63 3.08
CA THR A 59 -13.14 3.73 2.50
C THR A 59 -12.57 5.09 2.90
N GLN A 60 -12.00 5.19 4.11
CA GLN A 60 -11.29 6.37 4.62
C GLN A 60 -10.07 5.93 5.40
N CYS A 61 -8.88 6.00 4.81
CA CYS A 61 -7.67 5.44 5.46
C CYS A 61 -7.18 6.24 6.67
N ALA A 62 -7.69 7.45 6.91
CA ALA A 62 -7.49 8.18 8.17
C ALA A 62 -8.42 7.69 9.30
N ASP A 63 -9.47 6.96 8.96
CA ASP A 63 -10.39 6.30 9.87
C ASP A 63 -10.01 4.81 9.96
N GLY A 64 -9.35 4.47 11.05
CA GLY A 64 -8.92 3.11 11.36
C GLY A 64 -10.06 2.10 11.35
N THR A 65 -11.30 2.51 11.64
CA THR A 65 -12.44 1.60 11.68
C THR A 65 -12.80 1.02 10.31
N THR A 66 -12.39 1.69 9.22
CA THR A 66 -12.70 1.31 7.83
C THR A 66 -11.66 0.38 7.20
N LEU A 67 -10.51 0.16 7.86
CA LEU A 67 -9.44 -0.68 7.33
C LEU A 67 -9.85 -2.16 7.34
N ALA A 68 -9.64 -2.84 6.22
CA ALA A 68 -9.84 -4.27 6.03
C ALA A 68 -8.63 -4.90 5.33
N PRO A 69 -8.20 -6.11 5.69
CA PRO A 69 -7.15 -6.80 4.96
C PRO A 69 -7.68 -7.36 3.63
N ILE A 70 -6.79 -7.35 2.63
CA ILE A 70 -6.99 -7.96 1.31
C ILE A 70 -6.22 -9.29 1.30
N VAL A 71 -6.85 -10.35 0.78
CA VAL A 71 -6.21 -11.66 0.54
C VAL A 71 -6.66 -12.19 -0.81
N GLY A 72 -5.73 -12.62 -1.65
CA GLY A 72 -6.09 -13.13 -2.98
C GLY A 72 -4.94 -13.66 -3.81
N THR A 73 -5.16 -13.69 -5.11
CA THR A 73 -4.24 -14.17 -6.14
C THR A 73 -4.14 -13.23 -7.32
N PHE A 74 -3.00 -13.28 -8.00
CA PHE A 74 -2.70 -12.56 -9.23
C PHE A 74 -2.37 -13.55 -10.35
N ASP A 75 -2.86 -13.25 -11.54
CA ASP A 75 -2.60 -13.97 -12.78
C ASP A 75 -2.51 -12.97 -13.93
N GLU A 76 -1.47 -13.05 -14.77
CA GLU A 76 -1.23 -12.03 -15.80
C GLU A 76 -2.31 -12.00 -16.90
N ALA A 77 -3.02 -13.12 -17.11
CA ALA A 77 -4.11 -13.18 -18.09
C ALA A 77 -5.43 -12.69 -17.49
N THR A 78 -5.62 -12.87 -16.19
CA THR A 78 -6.90 -12.67 -15.52
C THR A 78 -6.98 -11.51 -14.53
N GLY A 79 -5.84 -10.90 -14.17
CA GLY A 79 -5.74 -9.81 -13.22
C GLY A 79 -5.75 -10.30 -11.77
N LEU A 80 -6.42 -9.55 -10.90
CA LEU A 80 -6.54 -9.87 -9.47
C LEU A 80 -7.86 -10.59 -9.20
N ALA A 81 -7.82 -11.59 -8.31
CA ALA A 81 -9.00 -12.16 -7.65
C ALA A 81 -8.74 -12.17 -6.14
N PHE A 82 -9.60 -11.54 -5.35
CA PHE A 82 -9.32 -11.32 -3.94
C PHE A 82 -10.58 -11.17 -3.09
N THR A 83 -10.39 -11.30 -1.78
CA THR A 83 -11.39 -11.08 -0.74
C THR A 83 -11.00 -9.86 0.08
N ILE A 84 -11.99 -9.02 0.40
CA ILE A 84 -11.86 -7.93 1.38
C ILE A 84 -12.55 -8.39 2.65
N ARG A 85 -11.80 -8.54 3.74
CA ARG A 85 -12.31 -9.08 5.00
C ARG A 85 -12.72 -7.95 5.93
N HIS A 86 -13.99 -7.60 5.99
CA HIS A 86 -14.44 -6.53 6.88
C HIS A 86 -14.48 -7.04 8.32
N LEU A 87 -13.82 -6.34 9.24
CA LEU A 87 -13.61 -6.80 10.61
C LEU A 87 -14.26 -5.87 11.63
N ARG A 88 -14.78 -6.46 12.71
CA ARG A 88 -15.14 -5.72 13.92
C ARG A 88 -13.88 -5.17 14.61
N LEU A 89 -14.07 -4.27 15.57
CA LEU A 89 -12.95 -3.66 16.31
C LEU A 89 -12.12 -4.69 17.09
N ASP A 90 -12.75 -5.79 17.53
CA ASP A 90 -12.06 -6.90 18.20
C ASP A 90 -11.25 -7.81 17.26
N GLY A 91 -11.33 -7.56 15.94
CA GLY A 91 -10.67 -8.35 14.90
C GLY A 91 -11.46 -9.55 14.41
N SER A 92 -12.68 -9.78 14.91
CA SER A 92 -13.56 -10.83 14.40
C SER A 92 -14.13 -10.46 13.02
N LEU A 93 -14.29 -11.48 12.16
CA LEU A 93 -14.84 -11.30 10.82
C LEU A 93 -16.31 -10.85 10.89
N MET A 94 -16.62 -9.74 10.23
CA MET A 94 -17.97 -9.20 10.09
C MET A 94 -18.60 -9.66 8.77
N SER A 95 -17.89 -9.47 7.66
CA SER A 95 -18.33 -9.84 6.32
C SER A 95 -17.12 -9.96 5.37
N GLU A 96 -17.34 -10.56 4.20
CA GLU A 96 -16.33 -10.68 3.15
C GLU A 96 -16.90 -10.23 1.82
N ASP A 97 -16.22 -9.31 1.15
CA ASP A 97 -16.52 -8.98 -0.24
C ASP A 97 -15.63 -9.84 -1.14
N LEU A 98 -16.22 -10.42 -2.19
CA LEU A 98 -15.50 -11.14 -3.23
C LEU A 98 -15.32 -10.22 -4.42
N ALA A 99 -14.08 -10.03 -4.87
CA ALA A 99 -13.75 -9.06 -5.90
C ALA A 99 -12.75 -9.60 -6.92
N THR A 100 -12.81 -9.02 -8.11
CA THR A 100 -11.79 -9.13 -9.14
C THR A 100 -11.36 -7.75 -9.57
N ALA A 101 -10.14 -7.61 -10.11
CA ALA A 101 -9.72 -6.34 -10.68
C ALA A 101 -8.88 -6.52 -11.94
N ARG A 102 -9.15 -5.68 -12.95
CA ARG A 102 -8.45 -5.68 -14.24
C ARG A 102 -8.17 -4.27 -14.71
N LEU A 103 -7.09 -4.11 -15.46
CA LEU A 103 -6.79 -2.84 -16.10
C LEU A 103 -7.64 -2.67 -17.37
N VAL A 104 -8.27 -1.50 -17.46
CA VAL A 104 -9.03 -1.08 -18.64
C VAL A 104 -8.68 0.37 -18.91
N LYS A 105 -7.96 0.61 -20.03
CA LYS A 105 -7.55 1.96 -20.46
C LYS A 105 -6.81 2.75 -19.36
N GLY A 106 -5.88 2.10 -18.66
CA GLY A 106 -5.06 2.71 -17.60
C GLY A 106 -5.77 2.90 -16.25
N ARG A 107 -6.99 2.40 -16.09
CA ARG A 107 -7.74 2.38 -14.83
C ARG A 107 -7.84 0.95 -14.32
N LEU A 108 -7.76 0.74 -13.01
CA LEU A 108 -8.04 -0.55 -12.41
C LEU A 108 -9.52 -0.61 -12.08
N ILE A 109 -10.26 -1.45 -12.79
CA ILE A 109 -11.70 -1.65 -12.57
C ILE A 109 -11.86 -2.79 -11.58
N VAL A 110 -12.30 -2.47 -10.36
CA VAL A 110 -12.57 -3.47 -9.31
C VAL A 110 -14.05 -3.80 -9.34
N THR A 111 -14.42 -5.05 -9.58
CA THR A 111 -15.81 -5.52 -9.58
C THR A 111 -16.00 -6.65 -8.59
N GLY A 112 -17.19 -6.76 -8.00
CA GLY A 112 -17.42 -7.80 -7.02
C GLY A 112 -18.83 -7.84 -6.46
N SER A 113 -19.00 -8.65 -5.41
CA SER A 113 -20.22 -8.73 -4.61
C SER A 113 -19.91 -8.45 -3.16
N ARG A 114 -20.70 -7.58 -2.53
CA ARG A 114 -20.59 -7.30 -1.10
C ARG A 114 -20.96 -8.52 -0.25
N GLY A 115 -20.33 -8.69 0.90
CA GLY A 115 -20.67 -9.75 1.84
C GLY A 115 -22.03 -9.57 2.52
N GLY A 116 -22.68 -10.68 2.85
CA GLY A 116 -23.95 -10.73 3.60
C GLY A 116 -25.15 -11.20 2.77
N PRO A 117 -26.31 -11.46 3.41
CA PRO A 117 -27.52 -11.90 2.71
C PRO A 117 -27.97 -10.87 1.66
N GLY A 118 -28.03 -11.29 0.39
CA GLY A 118 -28.44 -10.41 -0.71
C GLY A 118 -27.38 -9.39 -1.13
N GLY A 119 -26.09 -9.68 -0.87
CA GLY A 119 -24.96 -8.82 -1.22
C GLY A 119 -25.03 -8.20 -2.61
N ALA A 120 -25.08 -6.88 -2.68
CA ALA A 120 -25.16 -6.14 -3.93
C ALA A 120 -23.85 -6.27 -4.73
N ALA A 121 -23.98 -6.34 -6.05
CA ALA A 121 -22.84 -6.18 -6.95
C ALA A 121 -22.31 -4.74 -6.88
N PHE A 122 -21.01 -4.58 -7.08
CA PHE A 122 -20.36 -3.27 -7.16
C PHE A 122 -19.32 -3.23 -8.28
N GLU A 123 -19.05 -2.01 -8.73
CA GLU A 123 -17.97 -1.68 -9.66
C GLU A 123 -17.31 -0.37 -9.20
N HIS A 124 -16.00 -0.40 -8.96
CA HIS A 124 -15.20 0.75 -8.58
C HIS A 124 -14.16 1.02 -9.66
N PRO A 125 -14.34 2.05 -10.51
CA PRO A 125 -13.31 2.50 -11.42
C PRO A 125 -12.25 3.27 -10.64
N THR A 126 -11.09 2.66 -10.44
CA THR A 126 -10.00 3.25 -9.66
C THR A 126 -8.87 3.76 -10.55
N ILE A 127 -8.13 4.72 -10.02
CA ILE A 127 -6.98 5.35 -10.64
C ILE A 127 -5.80 5.32 -9.68
N LYS A 128 -4.60 5.41 -10.25
CA LYS A 128 -3.45 5.90 -9.50
C LYS A 128 -3.67 7.37 -9.14
N ASP A 129 -3.23 7.80 -7.97
CA ASP A 129 -3.44 9.18 -7.53
C ASP A 129 -2.74 10.18 -8.47
N PRO A 130 -3.44 11.15 -9.07
CA PRO A 130 -2.82 12.12 -9.97
C PRO A 130 -1.81 13.04 -9.28
N ARG A 131 -1.84 13.15 -7.95
CA ARG A 131 -0.83 13.87 -7.17
C ARG A 131 0.53 13.17 -7.23
N GLY A 132 0.55 11.88 -7.57
CA GLY A 132 1.75 11.07 -7.57
C GLY A 132 2.32 10.88 -6.17
N PRO A 133 3.55 10.35 -6.07
CA PRO A 133 4.25 10.30 -4.80
C PRO A 133 4.56 11.68 -4.26
N VAL A 134 4.52 11.84 -2.93
CA VAL A 134 5.05 13.05 -2.29
C VAL A 134 6.54 13.12 -2.61
N PRO A 135 7.06 14.27 -3.11
CA PRO A 135 8.47 14.38 -3.46
C PRO A 135 9.36 14.00 -2.27
N SER A 136 10.06 12.87 -2.37
CA SER A 136 11.19 12.52 -1.51
C SER A 136 12.46 12.48 -2.35
N THR A 137 13.61 12.52 -1.69
CA THR A 137 14.93 12.50 -2.34
C THR A 137 15.30 11.14 -2.96
N GLY A 138 14.40 10.16 -2.96
CA GLY A 138 14.60 8.82 -3.51
C GLY A 138 14.03 8.64 -4.93
N PRO A 139 14.46 7.60 -5.68
CA PRO A 139 13.97 7.34 -7.03
C PRO A 139 12.48 7.01 -7.05
N ILE A 140 11.80 7.51 -8.10
CA ILE A 140 10.35 7.42 -8.31
C ILE A 140 10.07 6.24 -9.27
N ALA A 141 9.01 5.47 -9.01
CA ALA A 141 8.60 4.33 -9.82
C ALA A 141 8.29 4.68 -11.29
N VAL A 142 8.37 3.64 -12.14
CA VAL A 142 8.03 3.68 -13.56
C VAL A 142 6.56 4.02 -13.73
N LEU A 143 6.28 5.22 -14.27
CA LEU A 143 4.95 5.66 -14.65
C LEU A 143 4.46 4.88 -15.89
N PRO A 144 3.14 4.75 -16.11
CA PRO A 144 2.62 4.26 -17.38
C PRO A 144 3.22 5.05 -18.56
N PRO A 145 3.40 4.43 -19.73
CA PRO A 145 3.97 5.10 -20.90
C PRO A 145 3.27 6.45 -21.18
N GLY A 146 4.02 7.57 -21.19
CA GLY A 146 3.51 8.91 -21.53
C GLY A 146 3.57 9.99 -20.43
N THR A 147 4.23 9.78 -19.30
CA THR A 147 4.23 10.72 -18.15
C THR A 147 5.62 11.34 -17.87
N THR A 148 5.73 12.66 -17.69
CA THR A 148 7.02 13.38 -17.51
C THR A 148 7.43 13.56 -16.04
N ALA A 149 8.68 13.25 -15.67
CA ALA A 149 9.20 13.39 -14.30
C ALA A 149 9.80 14.79 -14.02
N PRO A 150 9.60 15.38 -12.82
CA PRO A 150 10.20 16.67 -12.42
C PRO A 150 11.62 16.57 -11.82
N PRO A 151 12.41 17.66 -11.80
CA PRO A 151 13.79 17.68 -11.30
C PRO A 151 13.92 17.72 -9.76
N LEU A 152 14.90 17.01 -9.20
CA LEU A 152 15.17 16.87 -7.76
C LEU A 152 16.20 17.90 -7.23
N LEU A 153 15.98 18.39 -6.00
CA LEU A 153 16.92 19.24 -5.25
C LEU A 153 17.60 18.45 -4.11
N LYS A 154 18.89 18.75 -3.83
CA LYS A 154 19.71 18.02 -2.84
C LYS A 154 19.65 18.65 -1.43
N PRO A 155 19.51 17.87 -0.34
CA PRO A 155 19.66 18.38 1.02
C PRO A 155 21.14 18.55 1.43
N ALA A 156 21.41 19.52 2.30
CA ALA A 156 22.73 19.80 2.89
C ALA A 156 22.98 19.00 4.18
N SER A 157 24.21 18.51 4.36
CA SER A 157 24.65 17.65 5.48
C SER A 157 25.43 18.41 6.57
N GLY A 158 25.23 18.10 7.86
CA GLY A 158 26.08 18.53 8.99
C GLY A 158 26.16 17.46 10.10
N ILE A 159 27.36 17.22 10.65
CA ILE A 159 27.70 16.04 11.47
C ILE A 159 27.96 16.45 12.94
N GLY A 160 27.15 15.92 13.86
CA GLY A 160 27.42 15.81 15.31
C GLY A 160 26.79 14.52 15.83
N ARG A 161 27.49 13.76 16.70
CA ARG A 161 27.00 12.46 17.21
C ARG A 161 25.97 12.69 18.32
N ALA A 162 24.73 12.28 18.09
CA ALA A 162 23.65 12.38 19.08
C ALA A 162 23.91 11.48 20.32
N PRO A 163 23.45 11.89 21.52
CA PRO A 163 23.54 11.06 22.73
C PRO A 163 22.72 9.75 22.60
N PRO A 164 23.05 8.71 23.39
CA PRO A 164 22.26 7.48 23.43
C PRO A 164 20.81 7.76 23.82
N TYR A 165 19.88 7.00 23.23
CA TYR A 165 18.46 7.09 23.57
C TYR A 165 18.19 6.53 24.97
N VAL A 166 17.32 7.21 25.73
CA VAL A 166 16.86 6.80 27.05
C VAL A 166 15.34 6.56 26.97
N PRO A 167 14.84 5.35 27.26
CA PRO A 167 13.42 5.07 27.18
C PRO A 167 12.66 5.75 28.32
N PRO A 168 11.38 6.09 28.10
CA PRO A 168 10.61 6.81 29.10
C PRO A 168 10.17 5.89 30.27
N ALA A 169 10.27 4.57 30.10
CA ALA A 169 10.14 3.53 31.13
C ALA A 169 10.88 2.25 30.68
N PRO A 170 11.03 1.21 31.52
CA PRO A 170 11.52 -0.09 31.06
C PRO A 170 10.64 -0.68 29.94
N TRP A 171 11.26 -1.41 29.02
CA TRP A 171 10.53 -2.19 28.02
C TRP A 171 9.66 -3.25 28.71
N ARG A 172 8.46 -3.45 28.19
CA ARG A 172 7.52 -4.44 28.72
C ARG A 172 7.31 -5.57 27.73
N SER A 173 7.01 -6.76 28.24
CA SER A 173 6.51 -7.85 27.39
C SER A 173 5.24 -7.42 26.68
N LEU A 174 5.14 -7.75 25.40
CA LEU A 174 4.09 -7.27 24.51
C LEU A 174 3.04 -8.35 24.27
N THR A 175 1.82 -7.89 24.04
CA THR A 175 0.72 -8.65 23.47
C THR A 175 0.18 -7.91 22.26
N ALA A 176 -0.67 -8.56 21.46
CA ALA A 176 -1.35 -7.88 20.36
C ALA A 176 -2.18 -6.66 20.84
N ALA A 177 -2.69 -6.67 22.07
CA ALA A 177 -3.45 -5.53 22.62
C ALA A 177 -2.57 -4.29 22.85
N ASP A 178 -1.27 -4.48 23.09
CA ASP A 178 -0.33 -3.38 23.30
C ASP A 178 0.09 -2.70 21.99
N VAL A 179 -0.19 -3.32 20.84
CA VAL A 179 0.22 -2.87 19.50
C VAL A 179 -0.94 -2.27 18.71
N VAL A 180 -2.16 -2.80 18.88
CA VAL A 180 -3.36 -2.38 18.14
C VAL A 180 -3.73 -0.93 18.45
N GLY A 181 -4.00 -0.16 17.41
CA GLY A 181 -4.36 1.25 17.49
C GLY A 181 -3.63 2.09 16.45
N VAL A 182 -3.73 3.41 16.62
CA VAL A 182 -3.04 4.40 15.80
C VAL A 182 -1.83 4.92 16.53
N TRP A 183 -0.68 4.83 15.88
CA TRP A 183 0.60 5.34 16.35
C TRP A 183 1.00 6.57 15.55
N LEU A 184 1.19 7.68 16.25
CA LEU A 184 1.61 8.94 15.69
C LEU A 184 3.11 8.91 15.44
N GLY A 185 3.52 8.89 14.19
CA GLY A 185 4.92 8.88 13.79
C GLY A 185 5.53 10.26 13.62
N PHE A 186 6.59 10.29 12.83
CA PHE A 186 7.37 11.47 12.51
C PHE A 186 6.72 12.28 11.37
N GLY A 187 7.26 13.46 11.11
CA GLY A 187 6.68 14.42 10.17
C GLY A 187 5.68 15.36 10.84
N VAL A 188 5.16 16.30 10.06
CA VAL A 188 4.25 17.36 10.51
C VAL A 188 3.19 17.64 9.44
N GLY A 189 2.06 18.20 9.86
CA GLY A 189 0.98 18.58 8.94
C GLY A 189 0.40 17.39 8.17
N MET A 190 0.10 17.61 6.89
CA MET A 190 -0.57 16.64 6.01
C MET A 190 0.27 15.39 5.72
N ASP A 191 1.59 15.48 5.85
CA ASP A 191 2.52 14.37 5.55
C ASP A 191 3.02 13.66 6.82
N LYS A 192 2.41 13.96 7.98
CA LYS A 192 2.71 13.25 9.22
C LYS A 192 2.43 11.76 9.04
N GLN A 193 3.37 10.91 9.44
CA GLN A 193 3.23 9.47 9.34
C GLN A 193 2.31 8.95 10.44
N TYR A 194 1.32 8.14 10.06
CA TYR A 194 0.43 7.41 10.96
C TYR A 194 0.59 5.92 10.69
N PHE A 195 0.71 5.13 11.75
CA PHE A 195 0.71 3.67 11.66
C PHE A 195 -0.59 3.18 12.28
N ILE A 196 -1.47 2.63 11.47
CA ILE A 196 -2.78 2.16 11.88
C ILE A 196 -2.74 0.64 11.87
N ILE A 197 -2.77 0.03 13.05
CA ILE A 197 -2.60 -1.42 13.23
C ILE A 197 -3.89 -2.01 13.81
N ARG A 198 -4.41 -3.05 13.16
CA ARG A 198 -5.63 -3.78 13.55
C ARG A 198 -5.37 -5.27 13.71
N ARG A 199 -6.31 -5.94 14.37
CA ARG A 199 -6.37 -7.40 14.44
C ARG A 199 -7.15 -7.96 13.25
N ASP A 200 -6.70 -9.12 12.75
CA ASP A 200 -7.48 -10.05 11.91
C ASP A 200 -7.40 -11.43 12.57
N GLY A 201 -8.45 -11.79 13.33
CA GLY A 201 -8.45 -12.97 14.18
C GLY A 201 -7.26 -12.96 15.16
N GLY A 202 -6.37 -13.94 15.03
CA GLY A 202 -5.15 -14.04 15.84
C GLY A 202 -3.94 -13.25 15.32
N GLY A 203 -4.04 -12.68 14.11
CA GLY A 203 -2.97 -11.92 13.47
C GLY A 203 -3.13 -10.41 13.60
N LEU A 204 -2.10 -9.69 13.16
CA LEU A 204 -2.09 -8.24 13.01
C LEU A 204 -1.86 -7.88 11.55
N PHE A 205 -2.47 -6.78 11.12
CA PHE A 205 -2.22 -6.13 9.84
C PHE A 205 -2.35 -4.62 10.02
N GLY A 206 -1.95 -3.84 9.02
CA GLY A 206 -2.15 -2.40 9.10
C GLY A 206 -1.65 -1.66 7.88
N VAL A 207 -1.64 -0.34 8.01
CA VAL A 207 -1.05 0.56 7.02
C VAL A 207 -0.23 1.63 7.74
N ALA A 208 0.96 1.92 7.21
CA ALA A 208 1.63 3.19 7.45
C ALA A 208 1.20 4.15 6.34
N CYS A 209 0.68 5.32 6.68
CA CYS A 209 0.36 6.37 5.72
C CYS A 209 1.02 7.68 6.14
N GLY A 210 1.62 8.39 5.17
CA GLY A 210 1.91 9.80 5.34
C GLY A 210 0.63 10.60 5.17
N ARG A 211 0.28 10.87 3.92
CA ARG A 211 -0.99 11.49 3.59
C ARG A 211 -2.05 10.41 3.41
N CYS A 212 -2.88 10.16 4.42
CA CYS A 212 -3.80 9.01 4.48
C CYS A 212 -4.99 9.05 3.46
N ASP A 213 -4.92 9.89 2.43
CA ASP A 213 -5.78 9.90 1.24
C ASP A 213 -4.99 9.69 -0.08
N ASN A 214 -3.65 9.67 -0.02
CA ASN A 214 -2.77 9.44 -1.16
C ASN A 214 -2.07 8.08 -1.01
N PRO A 215 -2.54 7.05 -1.71
CA PRO A 215 -2.05 5.70 -1.48
C PRO A 215 -0.62 5.46 -1.99
N TYR A 216 -0.03 6.38 -2.76
CA TYR A 216 1.43 6.33 -3.00
C TYR A 216 2.23 6.48 -1.71
N THR A 217 1.69 7.14 -0.68
CA THR A 217 2.41 7.32 0.58
C THR A 217 2.16 6.17 1.56
N PHE A 218 1.57 5.06 1.09
CA PHE A 218 1.19 3.94 1.94
C PHE A 218 2.26 2.85 1.91
N GLY A 219 2.48 2.25 3.07
CA GLY A 219 3.13 0.95 3.21
C GLY A 219 2.18 0.00 3.91
N ALA A 220 1.88 -1.15 3.30
CA ALA A 220 1.14 -2.19 4.01
C ALA A 220 2.01 -2.74 5.15
N LEU A 221 1.41 -2.95 6.32
CA LEU A 221 2.10 -3.52 7.47
C LEU A 221 1.80 -5.02 7.52
N GLU A 222 2.83 -5.84 7.34
CA GLU A 222 2.70 -7.29 7.22
C GLU A 222 3.69 -8.03 8.14
N ASN A 223 3.54 -9.35 8.25
CA ASN A 223 4.49 -10.24 8.93
C ASN A 223 4.75 -9.88 10.40
N PHE A 224 3.72 -9.41 11.11
CA PHE A 224 3.80 -9.12 12.53
C PHE A 224 4.20 -10.35 13.35
N ARG A 225 5.17 -10.16 14.25
CA ARG A 225 5.58 -11.12 15.26
C ARG A 225 5.89 -10.40 16.56
N ILE A 226 5.48 -11.01 17.67
CA ILE A 226 5.78 -10.55 19.02
C ILE A 226 6.60 -11.66 19.69
N ASP A 227 7.76 -11.29 20.23
CA ASP A 227 8.65 -12.19 20.97
C ASP A 227 9.13 -11.48 22.23
N GLY A 228 8.54 -11.84 23.38
CA GLY A 228 8.80 -11.15 24.65
C GLY A 228 8.44 -9.67 24.57
N ASP A 229 9.42 -8.79 24.68
CA ASP A 229 9.30 -7.33 24.60
C ASP A 229 9.56 -6.76 23.20
N THR A 230 9.87 -7.62 22.23
CA THR A 230 10.23 -7.23 20.86
C THR A 230 9.04 -7.42 19.92
N LEU A 231 8.71 -6.36 19.19
CA LEU A 231 7.79 -6.36 18.07
C LEU A 231 8.60 -6.34 16.77
N SER A 232 8.26 -7.20 15.82
CA SER A 232 8.78 -7.12 14.45
C SER A 232 7.66 -7.17 13.43
N PHE A 233 7.78 -6.41 12.34
CA PHE A 233 6.87 -6.42 11.20
C PHE A 233 7.57 -5.80 9.99
N ASP A 234 6.96 -5.92 8.80
CA ASP A 234 7.47 -5.30 7.59
C ASP A 234 6.57 -4.15 7.16
N ILE A 235 7.17 -3.02 6.76
CA ILE A 235 6.50 -1.97 5.98
C ILE A 235 6.78 -2.27 4.51
N VAL A 236 5.74 -2.65 3.77
CA VAL A 236 5.84 -3.16 2.42
C VAL A 236 5.53 -2.05 1.41
N HIS A 237 6.56 -1.61 0.69
CA HIS A 237 6.47 -0.56 -0.32
C HIS A 237 6.35 -1.18 -1.73
N GLN A 238 5.31 -0.82 -2.46
CA GLN A 238 4.99 -1.46 -3.74
C GLN A 238 5.18 -0.53 -4.94
N ASP A 239 4.77 0.73 -4.82
CA ASP A 239 4.82 1.73 -5.88
C ASP A 239 5.57 3.01 -5.48
N TRP A 240 5.84 3.21 -4.20
CA TRP A 240 6.72 4.30 -3.75
C TRP A 240 7.35 4.05 -2.39
N GLY A 241 8.56 4.60 -2.23
CA GLY A 241 9.29 4.71 -0.98
C GLY A 241 10.69 5.26 -1.25
N ASP A 242 11.50 5.44 -0.23
CA ASP A 242 12.89 5.91 -0.36
C ASP A 242 13.88 4.78 -0.76
N GLY A 243 13.35 3.70 -1.33
CA GLY A 243 14.09 2.55 -1.84
C GLY A 243 14.88 2.87 -3.10
N THR A 244 15.96 2.14 -3.39
CA THR A 244 16.65 2.24 -4.70
C THR A 244 16.04 1.32 -5.75
N ILE A 245 15.23 0.36 -5.31
CA ILE A 245 14.49 -0.63 -6.09
C ILE A 245 13.07 -0.70 -5.55
N LEU A 246 12.09 -1.01 -6.40
CA LEU A 246 10.71 -1.31 -6.02
C LEU A 246 10.31 -2.67 -6.63
N PRO A 247 9.46 -3.45 -5.96
CA PRO A 247 9.03 -3.28 -4.57
C PRO A 247 10.19 -3.53 -3.58
N PHE A 248 10.03 -3.06 -2.34
CA PHE A 248 10.97 -3.40 -1.25
C PHE A 248 10.25 -3.46 0.10
N ASP A 249 10.84 -4.19 1.02
CA ASP A 249 10.36 -4.32 2.39
C ASP A 249 11.30 -3.55 3.34
N ARG A 250 10.71 -2.83 4.31
CA ARG A 250 11.42 -2.29 5.47
C ARG A 250 11.10 -3.18 6.66
N HIS A 251 12.08 -3.95 7.10
CA HIS A 251 11.95 -4.73 8.31
C HIS A 251 12.05 -3.81 9.53
N VAL A 252 11.03 -3.85 10.38
CA VAL A 252 10.94 -3.08 11.60
C VAL A 252 11.21 -3.97 12.80
N THR A 253 12.05 -3.50 13.70
CA THR A 253 12.16 -4.01 15.07
C THR A 253 11.81 -2.87 16.02
N ALA A 254 10.91 -3.13 16.96
CA ALA A 254 10.39 -2.13 17.87
C ALA A 254 10.22 -2.64 19.29
N HIS A 255 10.28 -1.71 20.25
CA HIS A 255 9.99 -1.94 21.66
C HIS A 255 8.99 -0.89 22.12
N ILE A 256 8.17 -1.21 23.12
CA ILE A 256 7.17 -0.29 23.66
C ILE A 256 7.45 -0.04 25.14
N ALA A 257 7.51 1.24 25.53
CA ALA A 257 7.54 1.69 26.92
C ALA A 257 6.52 2.81 27.11
N MET A 258 5.63 2.66 28.09
CA MET A 258 4.44 3.51 28.24
C MET A 258 3.70 3.67 26.90
N ASN A 259 3.54 4.91 26.42
CA ASN A 259 2.85 5.24 25.18
C ASN A 259 3.83 5.52 24.03
N GLU A 260 5.07 5.03 24.11
CA GLU A 260 6.08 5.18 23.07
C GLU A 260 6.41 3.83 22.45
N MET A 261 6.26 3.72 21.13
CA MET A 261 6.86 2.64 20.33
C MET A 261 8.16 3.18 19.71
N ARG A 262 9.29 2.67 20.20
CA ARG A 262 10.62 2.97 19.66
C ARG A 262 10.94 1.96 18.57
N MET A 263 11.07 2.40 17.33
CA MET A 263 11.33 1.53 16.18
C MET A 263 12.69 1.80 15.53
N ASP A 264 13.27 0.74 14.96
CA ASP A 264 14.37 0.75 13.99
C ASP A 264 13.88 0.02 12.72
N ALA A 265 13.74 0.75 11.62
CA ALA A 265 13.25 0.24 10.34
C ALA A 265 14.35 0.25 9.29
N ARG A 266 14.67 -0.92 8.74
CA ARG A 266 15.81 -1.12 7.83
C ARG A 266 15.40 -1.81 6.54
N ARG A 267 15.97 -1.37 5.43
CA ARG A 267 15.88 -2.11 4.16
C ARG A 267 17.04 -3.11 4.04
N PRO A 268 16.85 -4.24 3.34
CA PRO A 268 17.92 -5.18 3.07
C PRO A 268 19.11 -4.57 2.29
N ASP A 269 18.85 -3.59 1.42
CA ASP A 269 19.85 -2.93 0.58
C ASP A 269 20.51 -1.70 1.25
N GLN A 270 20.15 -1.38 2.50
CA GLN A 270 20.60 -0.18 3.18
C GLN A 270 21.97 -0.39 3.86
N THR A 271 22.94 0.44 3.49
CA THR A 271 24.31 0.42 4.05
C THR A 271 24.53 1.41 5.22
N GLY A 272 23.58 2.33 5.42
CA GLY A 272 23.62 3.36 6.46
C GLY A 272 22.67 3.10 7.64
N PRO A 273 22.53 4.06 8.57
CA PRO A 273 21.59 3.93 9.69
C PRO A 273 20.16 3.81 9.18
N GLY A 274 19.38 2.90 9.77
CA GLY A 274 17.93 2.75 9.53
C GLY A 274 17.13 3.99 9.89
N ILE A 275 15.82 3.95 9.63
CA ILE A 275 14.89 4.94 10.20
C ILE A 275 14.68 4.55 11.66
N VAL A 276 15.29 5.32 12.56
CA VAL A 276 15.08 5.17 14.00
C VAL A 276 14.15 6.28 14.46
N ALA A 277 12.98 5.91 14.98
CA ALA A 277 11.95 6.86 15.36
C ALA A 277 11.19 6.42 16.61
N SER A 278 10.58 7.40 17.28
CA SER A 278 9.66 7.19 18.38
C SER A 278 8.26 7.56 17.91
N LEU A 279 7.34 6.60 18.01
CA LEU A 279 5.92 6.78 17.71
C LEU A 279 5.15 6.92 19.02
N VAL A 280 4.13 7.77 19.05
CA VAL A 280 3.30 7.99 20.24
C VAL A 280 1.94 7.32 20.06
N GLY A 281 1.51 6.48 21.01
CA GLY A 281 0.27 5.71 20.92
C GLY A 281 0.19 4.54 21.92
N PRO A 282 -0.65 3.53 21.68
CA PRO A 282 -1.66 3.52 20.62
C PRO A 282 -2.86 4.38 21.00
N ILE A 283 -3.33 5.21 20.07
CA ILE A 283 -4.67 5.81 20.13
C ILE A 283 -5.68 4.74 19.72
N ALA A 284 -6.79 4.62 20.45
CA ALA A 284 -7.82 3.64 20.15
C ALA A 284 -8.38 3.81 18.72
N ILE A 285 -8.64 2.71 18.01
CA ILE A 285 -9.08 2.73 16.61
C ILE A 285 -10.41 3.48 16.47
N GLU A 286 -11.36 3.25 17.39
CA GLU A 286 -12.66 3.91 17.43
C GLU A 286 -12.57 5.43 17.62
N ALA A 287 -11.48 5.95 18.20
CA ALA A 287 -11.26 7.39 18.34
C ALA A 287 -10.94 8.06 16.99
N THR A 288 -10.72 7.28 15.93
CA THR A 288 -10.53 7.77 14.56
C THR A 288 -11.77 7.66 13.70
N ALA A 289 -12.89 7.18 14.25
CA ALA A 289 -14.14 7.04 13.52
C ALA A 289 -14.59 8.39 12.93
N GLY A 290 -14.85 8.43 11.63
CA GLY A 290 -15.25 9.63 10.90
C GLY A 290 -14.11 10.57 10.51
N ASN A 291 -12.85 10.22 10.81
CA ASN A 291 -11.72 10.99 10.32
C ASN A 291 -11.68 10.99 8.79
N VAL A 292 -11.62 12.18 8.21
CA VAL A 292 -11.46 12.40 6.77
C VAL A 292 -10.27 13.29 6.53
N VAL A 293 -9.48 12.97 5.50
CA VAL A 293 -8.48 13.91 5.00
C VAL A 293 -9.20 14.88 4.07
N ALA A 294 -9.44 16.09 4.55
CA ALA A 294 -9.99 17.15 3.71
C ALA A 294 -8.92 17.63 2.73
N GLU A 295 -9.28 17.79 1.45
CA GLU A 295 -8.48 18.64 0.57
C GLU A 295 -8.54 20.08 1.10
N PRO A 296 -7.42 20.83 1.07
CA PRO A 296 -7.47 22.24 1.39
C PRO A 296 -8.52 22.91 0.49
N ALA A 297 -9.36 23.76 1.08
CA ALA A 297 -10.28 24.59 0.31
C ALA A 297 -9.46 25.34 -0.77
N LYS A 298 -9.88 25.19 -2.02
CA LYS A 298 -9.27 25.90 -3.15
C LYS A 298 -9.50 27.40 -3.05
#